data_AF-A0A3Q8X4N2-F1
#
_entry.id   AF-A0A3Q8X4N2-F1
#
_cell.length_a   1.000
_cell.length_b   1.000
_cell.length_c   1.000
_cell.angle_alpha   90.00
_cell.angle_beta   90.00
_cell.angle_gamma   90.00
#
_symmetry.space_group_name_H-M   'P 1'
#
loop_
_entity.id
_entity.type
_entity.pdbx_description
1 polymer ?
#
loop_
_entity_poly.entity_id
_entity_poly.type
_entity_poly.pdbx_seq_one_letter_code
_entity_poly.pdbx_strand_id
1 'polypeptide(L)'
;MSPRLTKAKRQALERMVKLFERRKTDKSPEIVKAFMDNMALFYKPSKYQVESQLWTLQNWLKSYGARYERVHRFKARLLLGELTIEIKLNFHDYEFFVLIDGKIEKMFKAVKEIEPWLAERLGIPERK
;
A
#
# COMPACT_ATOMS: atom_id res chain seq x y z
N MET A 1 -18.19 -15.26 -16.62
CA MET A 1 -18.53 -13.84 -16.87
C MET A 1 -17.27 -13.01 -16.69
N SER A 2 -16.79 -12.34 -17.74
CA SER A 2 -15.65 -11.41 -17.60
C SER A 2 -16.07 -10.20 -16.75
N PRO A 3 -15.31 -9.82 -15.71
CA PRO A 3 -15.66 -8.66 -14.89
C PRO A 3 -15.66 -7.41 -15.77
N ARG A 4 -16.78 -6.67 -15.79
CA ARG A 4 -16.87 -5.40 -16.52
C ARG A 4 -15.85 -4.42 -15.91
N LEU A 5 -14.86 -4.02 -16.71
CA LEU A 5 -13.90 -2.98 -16.33
C LEU A 5 -14.63 -1.68 -15.99
N THR A 6 -14.27 -1.05 -14.89
CA THR A 6 -14.79 0.27 -14.51
C THR A 6 -14.38 1.31 -15.56
N LYS A 7 -15.14 2.42 -15.67
CA LYS A 7 -14.85 3.52 -16.62
C LYS A 7 -13.39 4.01 -16.50
N ALA A 8 -12.90 4.14 -15.26
CA ALA A 8 -11.52 4.52 -14.97
C ALA A 8 -10.50 3.50 -15.49
N LYS A 9 -10.75 2.19 -15.30
CA LYS A 9 -9.88 1.13 -15.83
C LYS A 9 -9.91 1.07 -17.36
N ARG A 10 -11.04 1.33 -18.02
CA ARG A 10 -11.07 1.41 -19.50
C ARG A 10 -10.20 2.55 -20.03
N GLN A 11 -10.33 3.74 -19.46
CA GLN A 11 -9.50 4.90 -19.85
C GLN A 11 -8.01 4.68 -19.58
N ALA A 12 -7.67 4.03 -18.47
CA ALA A 12 -6.28 3.68 -18.15
C ALA A 12 -5.69 2.69 -19.16
N LEU A 13 -6.48 1.71 -19.61
CA LEU A 13 -6.05 0.74 -20.62
C LEU A 13 -5.78 1.42 -21.97
N GLU A 14 -6.68 2.28 -22.41
CA GLU A 14 -6.52 3.06 -23.65
C GLU A 14 -5.28 3.96 -23.59
N ARG A 15 -5.03 4.59 -22.44
CA ARG A 15 -3.82 5.39 -22.21
C ARG A 15 -2.55 4.55 -22.23
N MET A 16 -2.56 3.37 -21.62
CA MET A 16 -1.42 2.45 -21.64
C MET A 16 -1.06 2.01 -23.06
N VAL A 17 -2.05 1.67 -23.90
CA VAL A 17 -1.81 1.30 -25.30
C VAL A 17 -1.17 2.47 -26.06
N LYS A 18 -1.68 3.69 -25.89
CA LYS A 18 -1.09 4.90 -26.51
C LYS A 18 0.34 5.16 -26.05
N LEU A 19 0.61 5.01 -24.74
CA LEU A 19 1.95 5.18 -24.17
C LEU A 19 2.92 4.10 -24.66
N PHE A 20 2.45 2.86 -24.84
CA PHE A 20 3.25 1.77 -25.37
C PHE A 20 3.66 2.02 -26.83
N GLU A 21 2.72 2.47 -27.67
CA GLU A 21 3.04 2.86 -29.05
C GLU A 21 4.00 4.05 -29.09
N ARG A 22 3.78 5.06 -28.25
CA ARG A 22 4.66 6.23 -28.16
C ARG A 22 6.06 5.88 -27.67
N ARG A 23 6.20 4.85 -26.81
CA ARG A 23 7.51 4.37 -26.33
C ARG A 23 8.40 3.82 -27.46
N LYS A 24 7.81 3.39 -28.58
CA LYS A 24 8.59 2.91 -29.74
C LYS A 24 9.40 4.03 -30.38
N THR A 25 8.95 5.28 -30.26
CA THR A 25 9.58 6.46 -30.86
C THR A 25 10.19 7.42 -29.83
N ASP A 26 9.71 7.40 -28.58
CA ASP A 26 10.13 8.29 -27.51
C ASP A 26 10.43 7.48 -26.24
N LYS A 27 11.72 7.40 -25.85
CA LYS A 27 12.19 6.60 -24.70
C LYS A 27 12.33 7.42 -23.42
N SER A 28 11.71 8.59 -23.36
CA SER A 28 11.75 9.49 -22.20
C SER A 28 11.28 8.77 -20.91
N PRO A 29 11.98 8.98 -19.77
CA PRO A 29 11.57 8.44 -18.47
C PRO A 29 10.12 8.78 -18.09
N GLU A 30 9.61 9.90 -18.57
CA GLU A 30 8.26 10.41 -18.35
C GLU A 30 7.19 9.49 -18.95
N ILE A 31 7.44 8.91 -20.13
CA ILE A 31 6.54 7.93 -20.76
C ILE A 31 6.49 6.64 -19.94
N VAL A 32 7.65 6.19 -19.46
CA VAL A 32 7.74 4.99 -18.61
C VAL A 32 6.99 5.22 -17.31
N LYS A 33 7.19 6.38 -16.67
CA LYS A 33 6.48 6.76 -15.45
C LYS A 33 4.96 6.81 -15.68
N ALA A 34 4.51 7.49 -16.73
CA ALA A 34 3.08 7.57 -17.07
C ALA A 34 2.47 6.18 -17.34
N PHE A 35 3.22 5.28 -17.97
CA PHE A 35 2.77 3.90 -18.21
C PHE A 35 2.61 3.12 -16.90
N MET A 36 3.59 3.23 -16.00
CA MET A 36 3.55 2.61 -14.67
C MET A 36 2.39 3.16 -13.81
N ASP A 37 2.16 4.48 -13.86
CA ASP A 37 1.06 5.14 -13.14
C ASP A 37 -0.32 4.63 -13.60
N ASN A 38 -0.50 4.33 -14.90
CA ASN A 38 -1.74 3.72 -15.40
C ASN A 38 -1.82 2.20 -15.09
N MET A 39 -0.69 1.48 -15.12
CA MET A 39 -0.65 0.06 -14.72
C MET A 39 -1.06 -0.15 -13.26
N ALA A 40 -0.76 0.80 -12.37
CA ALA A 40 -1.13 0.73 -10.96
C ALA A 40 -2.64 0.57 -10.72
N LEU A 41 -3.50 0.97 -11.68
CA LEU A 41 -4.95 0.79 -11.62
C LEU A 41 -5.41 -0.66 -11.83
N PHE A 42 -4.54 -1.49 -12.41
CA PHE A 42 -4.81 -2.91 -12.68
C PHE A 42 -4.05 -3.83 -11.74
N TYR A 43 -2.96 -3.32 -11.17
CA TYR A 43 -2.04 -4.11 -10.38
C TYR A 43 -2.59 -4.33 -8.96
N LYS A 44 -2.82 -5.60 -8.60
CA LYS A 44 -2.89 -5.99 -7.18
C LYS A 44 -1.46 -6.22 -6.71
N PRO A 45 -1.01 -5.62 -5.59
CA PRO A 45 0.34 -5.84 -5.11
C PRO A 45 0.56 -7.32 -4.85
N SER A 46 1.68 -7.85 -5.33
CA SER A 46 2.06 -9.23 -5.06
C SER A 46 2.27 -9.43 -3.55
N LYS A 47 2.19 -10.70 -3.10
CA LYS A 47 2.50 -11.09 -1.73
C LYS A 47 3.82 -10.48 -1.22
N TYR A 48 4.88 -10.57 -2.02
CA TYR A 48 6.21 -10.08 -1.66
C TYR A 48 6.26 -8.55 -1.54
N GLN A 49 5.52 -7.83 -2.40
CA GLN A 49 5.42 -6.38 -2.29
C GLN A 49 4.68 -5.96 -1.01
N VAL A 50 3.58 -6.65 -0.66
CA VAL A 50 2.86 -6.36 0.58
C VAL A 50 3.74 -6.65 1.81
N GLU A 51 4.44 -7.79 1.83
CA GLU A 51 5.39 -8.11 2.91
C GLU A 51 6.49 -7.05 3.04
N SER A 52 7.08 -6.62 1.92
CA SER A 52 8.11 -5.56 1.90
C SER A 52 7.55 -4.21 2.39
N GLN A 53 6.33 -3.86 2.02
CA GLN A 53 5.69 -2.62 2.48
C GLN A 53 5.44 -2.65 3.99
N LEU A 54 4.90 -3.75 4.51
CA LEU A 54 4.68 -3.93 5.96
C LEU A 54 6.00 -3.92 6.73
N TRP A 55 7.05 -4.53 6.19
CA TRP A 55 8.39 -4.48 6.77
C TRP A 55 8.94 -3.05 6.84
N THR A 56 8.73 -2.26 5.80
CA THR A 56 9.20 -0.86 5.77
C THR A 56 8.46 0.00 6.79
N LEU A 57 7.12 -0.14 6.87
CA LEU A 57 6.28 0.52 7.86
C LEU A 57 6.68 0.15 9.30
N GLN A 58 6.99 -1.12 9.52
CA GLN A 58 7.50 -1.60 10.81
C GLN A 58 8.83 -0.93 11.18
N ASN A 59 9.79 -0.86 10.26
CA ASN A 59 11.10 -0.26 10.55
C ASN A 59 11.00 1.23 10.85
N TRP A 60 10.10 1.94 10.18
CA TRP A 60 9.78 3.32 10.52
C TRP A 60 9.24 3.44 11.95
N LEU A 61 8.25 2.66 12.35
CA LEU A 61 7.72 2.74 13.72
C LEU A 61 8.76 2.33 14.77
N LYS A 62 9.65 1.38 14.46
CA LYS A 62 10.78 1.02 15.31
C LYS A 62 11.72 2.21 15.56
N SER A 63 11.92 3.11 14.60
CA SER A 63 12.77 4.29 14.81
C SER A 63 12.20 5.25 15.85
N TYR A 64 10.91 5.13 16.19
CA TYR A 64 10.23 5.88 17.25
C TYR A 64 10.03 5.07 18.54
N GLY A 65 10.74 3.95 18.70
CA GLY A 65 10.70 3.13 19.90
C GLY A 65 9.62 2.04 19.91
N ALA A 66 8.91 1.81 18.79
CA ALA A 66 7.96 0.71 18.72
C ALA A 66 8.68 -0.65 18.78
N ARG A 67 8.22 -1.54 19.66
CA ARG A 67 8.64 -2.95 19.66
C ARG A 67 7.78 -3.72 18.68
N TYR A 68 8.42 -4.56 17.89
CA TYR A 68 7.72 -5.38 16.91
C TYR A 68 7.54 -6.79 17.42
N GLU A 69 6.30 -7.27 17.33
CA GLU A 69 5.99 -8.68 17.50
C GLU A 69 5.57 -9.26 16.15
N ARG A 70 6.35 -10.23 15.67
CA ARG A 70 5.96 -10.98 14.48
C ARG A 70 4.83 -11.93 14.84
N VAL A 71 3.60 -11.53 14.55
CA VAL A 71 2.44 -12.41 14.78
C VAL A 71 2.21 -13.35 13.61
N HIS A 72 2.34 -12.86 12.36
CA HIS A 72 2.17 -13.68 11.15
C HIS A 72 2.80 -13.01 9.92
N ARG A 73 2.94 -13.72 8.79
CA ARG A 73 3.45 -13.14 7.51
C ARG A 73 2.70 -11.88 7.04
N PHE A 74 1.45 -11.70 7.45
CA PHE A 74 0.56 -10.62 7.01
C PHE A 74 -0.18 -9.93 8.14
N LYS A 75 0.32 -10.15 9.35
CA LYS A 75 -0.14 -9.48 10.55
C LYS A 75 1.08 -8.86 11.20
N ALA A 76 1.18 -7.54 11.11
CA ALA A 76 2.16 -6.79 11.88
C ALA A 76 1.52 -6.40 13.20
N ARG A 77 2.18 -6.67 14.33
CA ARG A 77 1.83 -6.09 15.62
C ARG A 77 3.00 -5.24 16.10
N LEU A 78 2.67 -4.05 16.56
CA LEU A 78 3.59 -3.03 17.00
C LEU A 78 3.12 -2.54 18.36
N LEU A 79 4.04 -2.48 19.31
CA LEU A 79 3.82 -2.00 20.67
C LEU A 79 4.57 -0.68 20.83
N LEU A 80 3.85 0.42 21.07
CA LEU A 80 4.42 1.76 21.27
C LEU A 80 3.96 2.29 22.63
N GLY A 81 4.84 2.19 23.63
CA GLY A 81 4.42 2.39 25.03
C GLY A 81 3.38 1.33 25.42
N GLU A 82 2.20 1.78 25.84
CA GLU A 82 1.06 0.92 26.18
C GLU A 82 0.15 0.63 24.97
N LEU A 83 0.34 1.34 23.86
CA LEU A 83 -0.50 1.24 22.67
C LEU A 83 -0.15 -0.01 21.85
N THR A 84 -1.14 -0.84 21.55
CA THR A 84 -0.99 -1.98 20.63
C THR A 84 -1.59 -1.65 19.26
N ILE A 85 -0.75 -1.53 18.24
CA ILE A 85 -1.18 -1.35 16.85
C ILE A 85 -1.06 -2.69 16.11
N GLU A 86 -2.16 -3.20 15.56
CA GLU A 86 -2.14 -4.35 14.65
C GLU A 86 -2.56 -3.98 13.24
N ILE A 87 -1.86 -4.47 12.24
CA ILE A 87 -2.23 -4.33 10.83
C ILE A 87 -2.53 -5.72 10.29
N LYS A 88 -3.78 -5.97 9.92
CA LYS A 88 -4.26 -7.24 9.38
C LYS A 88 -4.66 -7.10 7.91
N LEU A 89 -4.12 -7.97 7.06
CA LEU A 89 -4.53 -8.08 5.66
C LEU A 89 -5.75 -8.99 5.51
N ASN A 90 -6.79 -8.51 4.83
CA ASN A 90 -7.85 -9.32 4.24
C ASN A 90 -7.43 -9.80 2.86
N PHE A 91 -7.21 -11.11 2.72
CA PHE A 91 -6.78 -11.72 1.46
C PHE A 91 -7.81 -11.70 0.34
N HIS A 92 -9.09 -11.66 0.70
CA HIS A 92 -10.15 -11.72 -0.29
C HIS A 92 -10.18 -10.42 -1.12
N ASP A 93 -10.10 -9.29 -0.42
CA ASP A 93 -10.32 -7.96 -1.00
C ASP A 93 -9.04 -7.10 -1.09
N TYR A 94 -7.91 -7.61 -0.58
CA TYR A 94 -6.63 -6.87 -0.45
C TYR A 94 -6.79 -5.59 0.36
N GLU A 95 -7.47 -5.69 1.49
CA GLU A 95 -7.73 -4.57 2.41
C GLU A 95 -6.91 -4.71 3.69
N PHE A 96 -6.49 -3.59 4.26
CA PHE A 96 -5.67 -3.54 5.47
C PHE A 96 -6.48 -2.94 6.61
N PHE A 97 -6.80 -3.76 7.61
CA PHE A 97 -7.41 -3.30 8.84
C PHE A 97 -6.33 -2.89 9.82
N VAL A 98 -6.40 -1.65 10.31
CA VAL A 98 -5.57 -1.18 11.41
C VAL A 98 -6.41 -1.22 12.67
N LEU A 99 -5.90 -1.98 13.65
CA LEU A 99 -6.50 -2.14 14.96
C LEU A 99 -5.63 -1.41 15.99
N ILE A 100 -6.27 -0.71 16.91
CA ILE A 100 -5.63 -0.15 18.10
C ILE A 100 -6.27 -0.81 19.31
N ASP A 101 -5.44 -1.40 20.17
CA ASP A 101 -5.85 -2.12 21.38
C ASP A 101 -6.95 -3.17 21.11
N GLY A 102 -6.81 -3.84 19.96
CA GLY A 102 -7.70 -4.92 19.52
C GLY A 102 -9.01 -4.46 18.84
N LYS A 103 -9.28 -3.15 18.76
CA LYS A 103 -10.45 -2.59 18.06
C LYS A 103 -10.09 -2.11 16.66
N ILE A 104 -10.93 -2.42 15.67
CA ILE A 104 -10.73 -1.91 14.30
C ILE A 104 -11.00 -0.40 14.31
N GLU A 105 -9.99 0.37 13.97
CA GLU A 105 -10.09 1.83 13.88
C GLU A 105 -10.33 2.28 12.45
N LYS A 106 -9.63 1.67 11.48
CA LYS A 106 -9.69 2.09 10.08
C LYS A 106 -9.32 0.97 9.12
N MET A 107 -9.86 1.05 7.91
CA MET A 107 -9.56 0.17 6.79
C MET A 107 -8.90 0.97 5.67
N PHE A 108 -7.89 0.36 5.03
CA PHE A 108 -7.14 0.94 3.93
C PHE A 108 -7.06 0.00 2.74
N LYS A 109 -6.86 0.55 1.53
CA LYS A 109 -6.68 -0.24 0.32
C LYS A 109 -5.20 -0.44 -0.03
N ALA A 110 -4.31 0.33 0.59
CA ALA A 110 -2.87 0.17 0.43
C ALA A 110 -2.09 0.50 1.71
N VAL A 111 -0.97 -0.20 1.94
CA VAL A 111 -0.09 0.03 3.09
C VAL A 111 0.43 1.47 3.14
N LYS A 112 0.70 2.09 1.98
CA LYS A 112 1.18 3.48 1.89
C LYS A 112 0.21 4.51 2.47
N GLU A 113 -1.07 4.16 2.61
CA GLU A 113 -2.11 5.04 3.18
C GLU A 113 -2.13 4.94 4.71
N ILE A 114 -1.56 3.86 5.28
CA ILE A 114 -1.50 3.62 6.72
C ILE A 114 -0.47 4.53 7.38
N GLU A 115 0.69 4.72 6.73
CA GLU A 115 1.80 5.53 7.25
C GLU A 115 1.40 6.97 7.60
N PRO A 116 0.86 7.79 6.66
CA PRO A 116 0.48 9.17 6.98
C PRO A 116 -0.64 9.24 8.04
N TRP A 117 -1.55 8.26 8.05
CA TRP A 117 -2.60 8.20 9.06
C TRP A 117 -2.06 7.87 10.46
N LEU A 118 -1.10 6.96 10.56
CA LEU A 118 -0.41 6.68 11.83
C LEU A 118 0.46 7.86 12.27
N ALA A 119 1.12 8.54 11.32
CA ALA A 119 1.94 9.71 11.58
C ALA A 119 1.12 10.83 12.26
N GLU A 120 -0.02 11.19 11.64
CA GLU A 120 -0.98 12.15 12.17
C GLU A 120 -1.48 11.73 13.56
N ARG A 121 -1.90 10.47 13.72
CA ARG A 121 -2.54 9.99 14.96
C ARG A 121 -1.56 9.87 16.13
N LEU A 122 -0.30 9.53 15.86
CA LEU A 122 0.73 9.36 16.88
C LEU A 122 1.54 10.64 17.11
N GLY A 123 1.34 11.68 16.29
CA GLY A 123 2.12 12.92 16.35
C GLY A 123 3.59 12.72 15.96
N ILE A 124 3.88 11.78 15.05
CA ILE A 124 5.24 11.46 14.58
C ILE A 124 5.42 11.84 13.10
N PRO A 125 6.64 12.21 12.66
CA PRO A 125 6.90 12.55 11.25
C PRO A 125 6.77 11.35 10.27
N GLU A 126 6.23 11.62 9.09
CA GLU A 126 6.24 10.70 7.94
C GLU A 126 7.68 10.40 7.46
N ARG A 127 7.89 9.27 6.76
CA ARG A 127 9.19 9.03 6.10
C ARG A 127 9.42 10.06 4.99
N LYS A 128 10.66 10.53 4.92
CA LYS A 128 11.18 11.29 3.78
C LYS A 128 11.37 10.40 2.55
#